data_AF-E4XXM4-F1
#
_entry.id   AF-E4XXM4-F1
#
_cell.length_a   1.000
_cell.length_b   1.000
_cell.length_c   1.000
_cell.angle_alpha   90.00
_cell.angle_beta   90.00
_cell.angle_gamma   90.00
#
_symmetry.space_group_name_H-M   'P 1'
#
loop_
_entity.id
_entity.type
_entity.pdbx_description
1 polymer ?
#
loop_
_entity_poly.entity_id
_entity_poly.type
_entity_poly.pdbx_seq_one_letter_code
_entity_poly.pdbx_strand_id
1 'polypeptide(L)'
;MKTPNANVHLNGFVIDHGTRGQCFGCQSFLYETTHVSSQIYCRSCFTVKFPNNSTAKFEKSDAKFCCPKKCGARNLSFDQFIIGDCCETASRWVGSLTFYKISILNRLYVDSRNEEGDAETRVVTADKTVETCRQALEDAEYKAKNARDELDEKKKWRRKIQTRTLFMTSIEMKQDNADIENRDQNSHQQNDTNKETCTVCFDIYAEDERQKSVIIPCGHQACFGCLSSLQQKCCPTCRAEFTDDKVFKLYPSTQN
;
A
#
# COMPACT_ATOMS: atom_id res chain seq x y z
N MET A 1 -2.73 -39.11 30.02
CA MET A 1 -3.90 -40.02 30.00
C MET A 1 -3.61 -41.17 29.05
N LYS A 2 -3.83 -42.44 29.44
CA LYS A 2 -3.75 -43.56 28.48
C LYS A 2 -4.90 -43.41 27.49
N THR A 3 -4.59 -43.31 26.19
CA THR A 3 -5.62 -43.30 25.14
C THR A 3 -6.42 -44.60 25.23
N PRO A 4 -7.76 -44.54 25.38
CA PRO A 4 -8.57 -45.74 25.45
C PRO A 4 -8.39 -46.56 24.17
N ASN A 5 -7.95 -47.80 24.34
CA ASN A 5 -7.63 -48.74 23.28
C ASN A 5 -8.91 -49.44 22.78
N ALA A 6 -9.96 -48.66 22.50
CA ALA A 6 -11.23 -49.18 22.05
C ALA A 6 -11.18 -49.34 20.53
N ASN A 7 -11.17 -50.59 20.06
CA ASN A 7 -11.51 -50.90 18.67
C ASN A 7 -12.99 -50.56 18.48
N VAL A 8 -13.25 -49.40 17.91
CA VAL A 8 -14.60 -48.96 17.62
C VAL A 8 -14.98 -49.41 16.21
N HIS A 9 -15.98 -50.28 16.11
CA HIS A 9 -16.54 -50.65 14.82
C HIS A 9 -17.47 -49.55 14.30
N LEU A 10 -16.92 -48.63 13.49
CA LEU A 10 -17.68 -47.58 12.79
C LEU A 10 -18.10 -47.96 11.37
N ASN A 11 -17.86 -49.20 10.93
CA ASN A 11 -18.02 -49.61 9.53
C ASN A 11 -19.41 -49.33 8.95
N GLY A 12 -20.48 -49.39 9.76
CA GLY A 12 -21.84 -49.07 9.32
C GLY A 12 -22.10 -47.60 8.99
N PHE A 13 -21.16 -46.71 9.36
CA PHE A 13 -21.27 -45.27 9.15
C PHE A 13 -20.22 -44.71 8.18
N VAL A 14 -19.24 -45.51 7.76
CA VAL A 14 -18.19 -45.07 6.83
C VAL A 14 -18.74 -45.13 5.40
N ILE A 15 -18.62 -44.03 4.67
CA ILE A 15 -18.97 -43.90 3.25
C ILE A 15 -17.73 -44.11 2.38
N ASP A 16 -16.61 -43.55 2.82
CA ASP A 16 -15.32 -43.61 2.13
C ASP A 16 -14.22 -43.74 3.20
N HIS A 17 -13.32 -44.70 3.01
CA HIS A 17 -12.19 -44.93 3.91
C HIS A 17 -11.06 -43.91 3.72
N GLY A 18 -11.06 -43.15 2.63
CA GLY A 18 -9.97 -42.22 2.31
C GLY A 18 -8.62 -42.92 2.18
N THR A 19 -7.56 -42.13 2.25
CA THR A 19 -6.18 -42.63 2.19
C THR A 19 -5.65 -43.11 3.54
N ARG A 20 -6.36 -42.86 4.65
CA ARG A 20 -5.85 -43.08 6.02
C ARG A 20 -6.87 -43.69 6.98
N GLY A 21 -8.09 -43.95 6.53
CA GLY A 21 -9.17 -44.39 7.40
C GLY A 21 -9.26 -45.89 7.66
N GLN A 22 -8.38 -46.71 7.07
CA GLN A 22 -8.36 -48.14 7.34
C GLN A 22 -6.96 -48.61 7.75
N CYS A 23 -6.89 -49.26 8.92
CA CYS A 23 -5.65 -49.86 9.39
C CYS A 23 -5.35 -51.15 8.62
N PHE A 24 -4.16 -51.28 8.06
CA PHE A 24 -3.67 -52.48 7.38
C PHE A 24 -3.63 -53.70 8.32
N GLY A 25 -3.29 -53.50 9.59
CA GLY A 25 -3.13 -54.58 10.57
C GLY A 25 -4.44 -55.19 11.07
N CYS A 26 -5.38 -54.35 11.53
CA CYS A 26 -6.63 -54.83 12.13
C CYS A 26 -7.87 -54.64 11.25
N GLN A 27 -7.74 -53.99 10.09
CA GLN A 27 -8.84 -53.65 9.18
C GLN A 27 -9.93 -52.76 9.80
N SER A 28 -9.73 -52.29 11.04
CA SER A 28 -10.63 -51.38 11.74
C SER A 28 -10.43 -49.92 11.32
N PHE A 29 -11.53 -49.17 11.41
CA PHE A 29 -11.53 -47.71 11.29
C PHE A 29 -11.01 -47.06 12.58
N LEU A 30 -10.04 -46.16 12.49
CA LEU A 30 -9.46 -45.46 13.65
C LEU A 30 -9.26 -43.97 13.40
N TYR A 31 -9.43 -43.18 14.47
CA TYR A 31 -9.31 -41.71 14.44
C TYR A 31 -7.96 -41.23 13.92
N GLU A 32 -6.89 -41.88 14.37
CA GLU A 32 -5.51 -41.52 14.13
C GLU A 32 -4.77 -42.71 13.53
N THR A 33 -4.08 -42.48 12.43
CA THR A 33 -3.23 -43.49 11.78
C THR A 33 -1.88 -42.91 11.40
N THR A 34 -0.91 -43.78 11.16
CA THR A 34 0.43 -43.41 10.69
C THR A 34 0.78 -44.20 9.45
N HIS A 35 1.52 -43.57 8.53
CA HIS A 35 1.88 -44.16 7.25
C HIS A 35 3.34 -44.64 7.29
N VAL A 36 3.54 -45.94 7.08
CA VAL A 36 4.84 -46.62 7.19
C VAL A 36 4.96 -47.60 6.05
N SER A 37 5.97 -47.43 5.20
CA SER A 37 6.25 -48.33 4.06
C SER A 37 5.01 -48.57 3.18
N SER A 38 4.30 -47.51 2.80
CA SER A 38 3.09 -47.55 1.98
C SER A 38 1.88 -48.25 2.64
N GLN A 39 1.93 -48.48 3.95
CA GLN A 39 0.87 -49.12 4.72
C GLN A 39 0.44 -48.21 5.87
N ILE A 40 -0.84 -48.24 6.19
CA ILE A 40 -1.44 -47.39 7.22
C ILE A 40 -1.66 -48.24 8.47
N TYR A 41 -1.15 -47.76 9.59
CA TYR A 41 -1.29 -48.44 10.87
C TYR A 41 -2.00 -47.54 11.86
N CYS A 42 -2.93 -48.12 12.60
CA CYS A 42 -3.40 -47.47 13.81
C CYS A 42 -2.36 -47.56 14.92
N ARG A 43 -2.54 -46.77 15.98
CA ARG A 43 -1.62 -46.73 17.12
C ARG A 43 -1.35 -48.12 17.71
N SER A 44 -2.38 -48.93 17.90
CA SER A 44 -2.26 -50.26 18.51
C SER A 44 -1.48 -51.23 17.62
N CYS A 45 -1.84 -51.34 16.34
CA CYS A 45 -1.10 -52.19 15.39
C CYS A 45 0.32 -51.68 15.14
N PHE A 46 0.51 -50.35 15.12
CA PHE A 46 1.81 -49.74 14.96
C PHE A 46 2.73 -50.07 16.14
N THR A 47 2.28 -49.90 17.38
CA THR A 47 3.08 -50.23 18.57
C THR A 47 3.45 -51.71 18.63
N VAL A 48 2.55 -52.61 18.21
CA VAL A 48 2.86 -54.04 18.16
C VAL A 48 3.88 -54.37 17.07
N LYS A 49 3.73 -53.78 15.87
CA LYS A 49 4.60 -54.08 14.72
C LYS A 49 5.95 -53.35 14.76
N PHE A 50 5.99 -52.18 15.38
CA PHE A 50 7.15 -51.29 15.46
C PHE A 50 7.37 -50.81 16.92
N PRO A 51 7.63 -51.72 17.87
CA PRO A 51 7.70 -51.38 19.31
C PRO A 51 8.81 -50.38 19.65
N ASN A 52 9.86 -50.31 18.84
CA ASN A 52 11.01 -49.44 19.05
C ASN A 52 10.84 -48.03 18.46
N ASN A 53 9.73 -47.73 17.79
CA ASN A 53 9.50 -46.45 17.13
C ASN A 53 8.53 -45.58 17.93
N SER A 54 9.06 -44.74 18.81
CA SER A 54 8.26 -43.80 19.61
C SER A 54 8.01 -42.45 18.92
N THR A 55 8.70 -42.17 17.82
CA THR A 55 8.68 -40.86 17.13
C THR A 55 7.67 -40.79 16.00
N ALA A 56 6.92 -41.87 15.74
CA ALA A 56 5.92 -41.92 14.70
C ALA A 56 4.84 -40.85 14.91
N LYS A 57 4.63 -40.04 13.88
CA LYS A 57 3.54 -39.06 13.83
C LYS A 57 2.25 -39.76 13.43
N PHE A 58 1.21 -39.53 14.22
CA PHE A 58 -0.14 -39.98 13.92
C PHE A 58 -0.95 -38.80 13.43
N GLU A 59 -1.67 -39.00 12.33
CA GLU A 59 -2.48 -37.98 11.70
C GLU A 59 -3.95 -38.40 11.73
N LYS A 60 -4.84 -37.41 11.73
CA LYS A 60 -6.28 -37.68 11.71
C LYS A 60 -6.65 -38.41 10.41
N SER A 61 -7.57 -39.35 10.53
CA SER A 61 -8.17 -40.06 9.40
C SER A 61 -8.95 -39.10 8.50
N ASP A 62 -8.82 -39.31 7.19
CA ASP A 62 -9.50 -38.54 6.13
C ASP A 62 -10.81 -39.19 5.67
N ALA A 63 -11.22 -40.29 6.30
CA ALA A 63 -12.45 -40.99 5.99
C ALA A 63 -13.69 -40.10 6.14
N LYS A 64 -14.73 -40.50 5.42
CA LYS A 64 -16.00 -39.81 5.32
C LYS A 64 -17.11 -40.62 5.95
N PHE A 65 -17.95 -39.95 6.73
CA PHE A 65 -19.01 -40.59 7.50
C PHE A 65 -20.40 -40.11 7.07
N CYS A 66 -21.39 -40.98 7.25
CA CYS A 66 -22.81 -40.61 7.22
C CYS A 66 -23.34 -40.31 8.62
N CYS A 67 -24.43 -39.56 8.70
CA CYS A 67 -25.10 -39.28 9.96
C CYS A 67 -25.60 -40.59 10.63
N PRO A 68 -25.29 -40.83 11.92
CA PRO A 68 -25.74 -42.03 12.64
C PRO A 68 -27.26 -42.05 12.86
N LYS A 69 -27.93 -40.91 12.69
CA LYS A 69 -29.38 -40.74 12.83
C LYS A 69 -30.09 -40.50 11.50
N LYS A 70 -29.41 -40.71 10.37
CA LYS A 70 -29.97 -40.68 9.02
C LYS A 70 -30.68 -39.35 8.66
N CYS A 71 -30.16 -38.21 9.10
CA CYS A 71 -30.67 -36.89 8.67
C CYS A 71 -30.35 -36.53 7.20
N GLY A 72 -29.75 -37.45 6.44
CA GLY A 72 -29.32 -37.22 5.05
C GLY A 72 -27.90 -36.66 4.92
N ALA A 73 -27.30 -36.16 6.00
CA ALA A 73 -25.91 -35.68 5.94
C ALA A 73 -24.93 -36.82 5.63
N ARG A 74 -24.04 -36.55 4.68
CA ARG A 74 -22.97 -37.42 4.18
C ARG A 74 -21.67 -36.63 4.16
N ASN A 75 -20.56 -37.34 4.00
CA ASN A 75 -19.22 -36.74 3.90
C ASN A 75 -18.73 -35.99 5.15
N LEU A 76 -19.22 -36.37 6.33
CA LEU A 76 -18.75 -35.80 7.59
C LEU A 76 -17.30 -36.21 7.84
N SER A 77 -16.47 -35.30 8.35
CA SER A 77 -15.18 -35.65 8.93
C SER A 77 -15.39 -36.49 10.20
N PHE A 78 -14.33 -37.16 10.69
CA PHE A 78 -14.44 -37.91 11.93
C PHE A 78 -14.88 -37.02 13.11
N ASP A 79 -14.32 -35.81 13.24
CA ASP A 79 -14.66 -34.90 14.33
C ASP A 79 -16.12 -34.45 14.26
N GLN A 80 -16.60 -34.09 13.06
CA GLN A 80 -18.00 -33.75 12.83
C GLN A 80 -18.94 -34.91 13.13
N PHE A 81 -18.55 -36.13 12.74
CA PHE A 81 -19.31 -37.34 13.04
C PHE A 81 -19.38 -37.62 14.55
N ILE A 82 -18.25 -37.53 15.26
CA ILE A 82 -18.19 -37.78 16.71
C ILE A 82 -18.99 -36.75 17.50
N ILE A 83 -18.85 -35.46 17.16
CA ILE A 83 -19.59 -34.36 17.78
C ILE A 83 -21.07 -34.44 17.41
N GLY A 84 -21.40 -35.01 16.24
CA GLY A 84 -22.76 -35.06 15.73
C GLY A 84 -23.21 -33.71 15.16
N ASP A 85 -22.28 -32.97 14.57
CA ASP A 85 -22.46 -31.61 14.02
C ASP A 85 -23.61 -31.51 13.00
N CYS A 86 -23.92 -32.62 12.32
CA CYS A 86 -24.94 -32.67 11.28
C CYS A 86 -26.40 -32.48 11.74
N CYS A 87 -26.76 -32.80 13.00
CA CYS A 87 -28.11 -32.56 13.53
C CYS A 87 -28.19 -32.76 15.06
N GLU A 88 -29.19 -32.16 15.71
CA GLU A 88 -29.43 -32.28 17.16
C GLU A 88 -29.57 -33.73 17.64
N THR A 89 -30.20 -34.60 16.84
CA THR A 89 -30.33 -36.02 17.20
C THR A 89 -28.98 -36.75 17.15
N ALA A 90 -28.09 -36.37 16.24
CA ALA A 90 -26.75 -36.93 16.15
C ALA A 90 -25.83 -36.39 17.26
N SER A 91 -25.96 -35.12 17.65
CA SER A 91 -25.16 -34.57 18.75
C SER A 91 -25.45 -35.28 20.08
N ARG A 92 -26.72 -35.62 20.32
CA ARG A 92 -27.18 -36.42 21.47
C ARG A 92 -26.93 -37.92 21.34
N TRP A 93 -26.41 -38.42 20.23
CA TRP A 93 -26.18 -39.85 20.08
C TRP A 93 -24.98 -40.31 20.90
N VAL A 94 -25.24 -41.15 21.92
CA VAL A 94 -24.21 -41.63 22.85
C VAL A 94 -23.65 -43.01 22.44
N GLY A 95 -24.41 -43.79 21.66
CA GLY A 95 -23.99 -45.11 21.15
C GLY A 95 -23.49 -46.08 22.23
N SER A 96 -22.83 -47.17 21.82
CA SER A 96 -22.07 -48.05 22.74
C SER A 96 -20.69 -47.48 23.11
N LEU A 97 -20.43 -46.22 22.76
CA LEU A 97 -19.10 -45.63 22.69
C LEU A 97 -18.93 -44.47 23.67
N THR A 98 -19.78 -44.39 24.70
CA THR A 98 -19.83 -43.26 25.64
C THR A 98 -18.44 -42.85 26.15
N PHE A 99 -17.65 -43.81 26.67
CA PHE A 99 -16.31 -43.52 27.19
C PHE A 99 -15.33 -43.04 26.13
N TYR A 100 -15.33 -43.67 24.94
CA TYR A 100 -14.45 -43.29 23.84
C TYR A 100 -14.83 -41.92 23.26
N LYS A 101 -16.13 -41.66 23.11
CA LYS A 101 -16.69 -40.37 22.68
C LYS A 101 -16.34 -39.27 23.68
N ILE A 102 -16.48 -39.49 24.99
CA ILE A 102 -16.07 -38.52 26.01
C ILE A 102 -14.57 -38.21 25.91
N SER A 103 -13.72 -39.23 25.75
CA SER A 103 -12.28 -39.02 25.61
C SER A 103 -11.92 -38.20 24.36
N ILE A 104 -12.57 -38.45 23.22
CA ILE A 104 -12.35 -37.66 22.00
C ILE A 104 -12.88 -36.24 22.18
N LEU A 105 -14.10 -36.07 22.71
CA LEU A 105 -14.71 -34.77 22.93
C LEU A 105 -13.86 -33.90 23.87
N ASN A 106 -13.33 -34.46 24.95
CA ASN A 106 -12.43 -33.73 25.85
C ASN A 106 -11.16 -33.29 25.13
N ARG A 107 -10.59 -34.12 24.26
CA ARG A 107 -9.43 -33.74 23.45
C ARG A 107 -9.79 -32.64 22.45
N LEU A 108 -10.90 -32.79 21.72
CA LEU A 108 -11.38 -31.77 20.77
C LEU A 108 -11.67 -30.44 21.47
N TYR A 109 -12.19 -30.48 22.70
CA TYR A 109 -12.39 -29.29 23.53
C TYR A 109 -11.07 -28.64 23.92
N VAL A 110 -10.08 -29.41 24.37
CA VAL A 110 -8.74 -28.89 24.71
C VAL A 110 -8.05 -28.31 23.47
N ASP A 111 -8.08 -29.03 22.35
CA ASP A 111 -7.51 -28.56 21.08
C ASP A 111 -8.18 -27.24 20.65
N SER A 112 -9.52 -27.18 20.69
CA SER A 112 -10.29 -25.97 20.39
C SER A 112 -9.94 -24.80 21.32
N ARG A 113 -9.82 -25.03 22.63
CA ARG A 113 -9.40 -24.00 23.59
C ARG A 113 -7.97 -23.50 23.35
N ASN A 114 -7.07 -24.38 22.93
CA ASN A 114 -5.70 -23.98 22.57
C ASN A 114 -5.71 -23.15 21.27
N GLU A 115 -6.44 -23.58 20.24
CA GLU A 115 -6.59 -22.82 18.99
C GLU A 115 -7.20 -21.44 19.22
N GLU A 116 -8.19 -21.34 20.12
CA GLU A 116 -8.78 -20.09 20.59
C GLU A 116 -7.73 -19.19 21.27
N GLY A 117 -6.98 -19.71 22.25
CA GLY A 117 -5.92 -18.96 22.93
C GLY A 117 -4.79 -18.51 22.00
N ASP A 118 -4.43 -19.34 21.00
CA ASP A 118 -3.48 -18.97 19.96
C ASP A 118 -4.04 -17.84 19.09
N ALA A 119 -5.34 -17.87 18.77
CA ALA A 119 -6.00 -16.81 18.03
C ALA A 119 -6.05 -15.49 18.83
N GLU A 120 -6.38 -15.54 20.11
CA GLU A 120 -6.34 -14.40 21.03
C GLU A 120 -4.93 -13.79 21.09
N THR A 121 -3.89 -14.62 21.20
CA THR A 121 -2.50 -14.18 21.22
C THR A 121 -2.10 -13.49 19.91
N ARG A 122 -2.57 -14.01 18.76
CA ARG A 122 -2.35 -13.38 17.46
C ARG A 122 -3.02 -12.00 17.37
N VAL A 123 -4.25 -11.86 17.87
CA VAL A 123 -4.97 -10.58 17.91
C VAL A 123 -4.21 -9.56 18.77
N VAL A 124 -3.82 -9.93 20.00
CA VAL A 124 -3.06 -9.04 20.89
C VAL A 124 -1.73 -8.60 20.26
N THR A 125 -1.05 -9.50 19.56
CA THR A 125 0.19 -9.19 18.85
C THR A 125 -0.05 -8.20 17.71
N ALA A 126 -1.10 -8.40 16.92
CA ALA A 126 -1.48 -7.50 15.83
C ALA A 126 -1.85 -6.10 16.35
N ASP A 127 -2.62 -6.02 17.43
CA ASP A 127 -3.01 -4.74 18.05
C ASP A 127 -1.79 -3.96 18.53
N LYS A 128 -0.81 -4.64 19.13
CA LYS A 128 0.47 -4.01 19.54
C LYS A 128 1.24 -3.47 18.35
N THR A 129 1.23 -4.18 17.21
CA THR A 129 1.85 -3.70 15.97
C THR A 129 1.13 -2.46 15.44
N VAL A 130 -0.20 -2.45 15.42
CA VAL A 130 -1.01 -1.29 15.00
C VAL A 130 -0.66 -0.06 15.84
N GLU A 131 -0.59 -0.22 17.16
CA GLU A 131 -0.25 0.89 18.07
C GLU A 131 1.17 1.42 17.82
N THR A 132 2.14 0.54 17.55
CA THR A 132 3.51 0.95 17.20
C THR A 132 3.54 1.73 15.89
N CYS A 133 2.78 1.29 14.87
CA CYS A 133 2.66 1.99 13.60
C CYS A 133 1.99 3.36 13.76
N ARG A 134 0.99 3.47 14.64
CA ARG A 134 0.31 4.74 14.95
C ARG A 134 1.27 5.76 15.54
N GLN A 135 2.07 5.37 16.52
CA GLN A 135 3.09 6.22 17.13
C GLN A 135 4.15 6.67 16.09
N ALA A 136 4.61 5.74 15.24
CA ALA A 136 5.57 6.07 14.20
C ALA A 136 5.01 7.07 13.17
N LEU A 137 3.71 6.99 12.86
CA LEU A 137 3.04 7.94 11.98
C LEU A 137 2.94 9.33 12.63
N GLU A 138 2.50 9.41 13.89
CA GLU A 138 2.43 10.66 14.65
C GLU A 138 3.81 11.36 14.71
N ASP A 139 4.88 10.60 14.96
CA ASP A 139 6.26 11.12 14.95
C ASP A 139 6.69 11.64 13.57
N ALA A 140 6.32 10.94 12.50
CA ALA A 140 6.63 11.34 11.13
C ALA A 140 5.88 12.63 10.74
N GLU A 141 4.62 12.76 11.13
CA GLU A 141 3.82 13.96 10.91
C GLU A 141 4.40 15.17 11.65
N TYR A 142 4.81 14.97 12.90
CA TYR A 142 5.48 16.00 13.70
C TYR A 142 6.78 16.50 13.02
N LYS A 143 7.64 15.57 12.58
CA LYS A 143 8.88 15.91 11.86
C LYS A 143 8.59 16.64 10.55
N ALA A 144 7.59 16.19 9.79
CA ALA A 144 7.20 16.83 8.54
C ALA A 144 6.70 18.25 8.76
N LYS A 145 5.94 18.50 9.84
CA LYS A 145 5.50 19.85 10.22
C LYS A 145 6.69 20.75 10.54
N ASN A 146 7.60 20.31 11.42
CA ASN A 146 8.78 21.09 11.78
C ASN A 146 9.65 21.44 10.56
N ALA A 147 9.85 20.49 9.64
CA ALA A 147 10.61 20.73 8.41
C ALA A 147 9.94 21.76 7.49
N ARG A 148 8.59 21.79 7.43
CA ARG A 148 7.85 22.81 6.68
C ARG A 148 8.01 24.19 7.32
N ASP A 149 7.88 24.26 8.63
CA ASP A 149 8.04 25.51 9.38
C ASP A 149 9.46 26.08 9.19
N GLU A 150 10.49 25.24 9.29
CA GLU A 150 11.87 25.64 9.01
C GLU A 150 12.05 26.14 7.56
N LEU A 151 11.52 25.40 6.58
CA LEU A 151 11.60 25.78 5.17
C LEU A 151 10.96 27.15 4.93
N ASP A 152 9.82 27.43 5.56
CA ASP A 152 9.13 28.70 5.41
C ASP A 152 9.89 29.86 6.06
N GLU A 153 10.53 29.65 7.21
CA GLU A 153 11.45 30.64 7.78
C GLU A 153 12.66 30.92 6.87
N LYS A 154 13.26 29.87 6.27
CA LYS A 154 14.35 30.05 5.29
C LYS A 154 13.87 30.82 4.05
N LYS A 155 12.66 30.55 3.55
CA LYS A 155 12.06 31.30 2.43
C LYS A 155 11.84 32.78 2.79
N LYS A 156 11.32 33.07 3.99
CA LYS A 156 11.15 34.45 4.49
C LYS A 156 12.49 35.18 4.54
N TRP A 157 13.52 34.54 5.08
CA TRP A 157 14.88 35.09 5.14
C TRP A 157 15.44 35.38 3.75
N ARG A 158 15.33 34.43 2.82
CA ARG A 158 15.75 34.61 1.43
C ARG A 158 15.09 35.83 0.79
N ARG A 159 13.78 36.01 0.96
CA ARG A 159 13.05 37.20 0.44
C ARG A 159 13.61 38.50 1.03
N LYS A 160 13.88 38.55 2.35
CA LYS A 160 14.48 39.73 3.00
C LYS A 160 15.86 40.07 2.42
N ILE A 161 16.72 39.07 2.21
CA ILE A 161 18.03 39.28 1.57
C ILE A 161 17.86 39.84 0.16
N GLN A 162 17.02 39.20 -0.67
CA GLN A 162 16.78 39.64 -2.05
C GLN A 162 16.31 41.09 -2.12
N THR A 163 15.36 41.49 -1.27
CA THR A 163 14.91 42.89 -1.19
C THR A 163 16.04 43.84 -0.82
N ARG A 164 16.89 43.48 0.15
CA ARG A 164 18.04 44.30 0.57
C ARG A 164 19.09 44.42 -0.52
N THR A 165 19.40 43.32 -1.22
CA THR A 165 20.34 43.33 -2.34
C THR A 165 19.85 44.24 -3.46
N LEU A 166 18.59 44.11 -3.88
CA LEU A 166 17.99 44.98 -4.90
C LEU A 166 18.06 46.46 -4.50
N PHE A 167 17.80 46.77 -3.23
CA PHE A 167 17.92 48.12 -2.71
C PHE A 167 19.36 48.65 -2.81
N MET A 168 20.36 47.87 -2.39
CA MET A 168 21.77 48.27 -2.49
C MET A 168 22.21 48.48 -3.95
N THR A 169 21.88 47.54 -4.85
CA THR A 169 22.18 47.69 -6.27
C THR A 169 21.52 48.93 -6.87
N SER A 170 20.30 49.27 -6.43
CA SER A 170 19.63 50.50 -6.89
C SER A 170 20.30 51.79 -6.40
N ILE A 171 20.99 51.76 -5.25
CA ILE A 171 21.79 52.89 -4.77
C ILE A 171 23.06 53.02 -5.60
N GLU A 172 23.77 51.92 -5.83
CA GLU A 172 25.00 51.89 -6.63
C GLU A 172 24.74 52.42 -8.05
N MET A 173 23.68 51.93 -8.70
CA MET A 173 23.28 52.42 -10.03
C MET A 173 22.97 53.93 -10.06
N LYS A 174 22.46 54.51 -8.97
CA LYS A 174 22.21 55.96 -8.89
C LYS A 174 23.48 56.76 -8.71
N GLN A 175 24.48 56.22 -8.01
CA GLN A 175 25.78 56.87 -7.85
C GLN A 175 26.56 56.87 -9.15
N ASP A 176 26.59 55.74 -9.87
CA ASP A 176 27.25 55.65 -11.19
C ASP A 176 26.64 56.63 -12.21
N ASN A 177 25.32 56.86 -12.16
CA ASN A 177 24.66 57.85 -13.02
C ASN A 177 24.97 59.30 -12.62
N ALA A 178 25.16 59.60 -11.33
CA ALA A 178 25.50 60.96 -10.88
C ALA A 178 26.91 61.40 -11.30
N ASP A 179 27.82 60.45 -11.51
CA ASP A 179 29.18 60.73 -12.01
C ASP A 179 29.21 60.99 -13.53
N ILE A 180 28.23 60.48 -14.27
CA ILE A 180 28.07 60.76 -15.71
C ILE A 180 27.48 62.17 -15.92
N GLU A 181 26.56 62.62 -15.06
CA GLU A 181 25.95 63.96 -15.16
C GLU A 181 26.92 65.13 -14.87
N ASN A 182 28.09 64.88 -14.27
CA ASN A 182 29.11 65.92 -14.03
C ASN A 182 30.17 66.06 -15.15
N ARG A 183 30.11 65.26 -16.21
CA ARG A 183 31.12 65.29 -17.30
C ARG A 183 30.66 65.87 -18.63
N ASP A 184 29.37 66.12 -18.82
CA ASP A 184 28.84 66.67 -20.08
C ASP A 184 28.01 67.94 -19.87
N GLN A 185 28.70 69.05 -19.56
CA GLN A 185 28.25 70.38 -19.98
C GLN A 185 28.74 70.66 -21.42
N ASN A 186 28.30 69.83 -22.39
CA ASN A 186 28.22 70.18 -23.82
C ASN A 186 27.87 68.94 -24.65
N SER A 187 26.60 68.56 -24.73
CA SER A 187 26.01 68.19 -26.02
C SER A 187 24.49 67.99 -25.93
N HIS A 188 23.84 68.63 -26.90
CA HIS A 188 22.52 68.39 -27.46
C HIS A 188 21.41 67.71 -26.63
N GLN A 189 20.35 68.51 -26.44
CA GLN A 189 18.96 68.12 -26.58
C GLN A 189 18.76 66.84 -27.41
N GLN A 190 18.50 65.72 -26.75
CA GLN A 190 17.67 64.67 -27.30
C GLN A 190 16.49 64.46 -26.36
N ASN A 191 15.31 64.78 -26.91
CA ASN A 191 14.03 64.40 -26.35
C ASN A 191 13.96 62.87 -26.30
N ASP A 192 14.30 62.29 -25.16
CA ASP A 192 14.19 60.85 -24.92
C ASP A 192 12.71 60.53 -24.65
N THR A 193 11.93 60.48 -25.73
CA THR A 193 10.65 59.79 -25.70
C THR A 193 10.96 58.32 -25.48
N ASN A 194 10.67 57.80 -24.28
CA ASN A 194 10.63 56.39 -23.89
C ASN A 194 9.81 55.54 -24.90
N LYS A 195 10.38 55.26 -26.06
CA LYS A 195 9.76 54.41 -27.08
C LYS A 195 10.22 52.99 -26.78
N GLU A 196 9.28 52.18 -26.30
CA GLU A 196 9.52 50.76 -26.06
C GLU A 196 10.00 50.08 -27.37
N THR A 197 11.09 49.31 -27.30
CA THR A 197 11.69 48.59 -28.43
C THR A 197 11.58 47.07 -28.26
N CYS A 198 11.64 46.36 -29.37
CA CYS A 198 11.64 44.89 -29.41
C CYS A 198 12.98 44.32 -28.90
N THR A 199 12.93 43.36 -27.99
CA THR A 199 14.13 42.70 -27.43
C THR A 199 14.87 41.78 -28.42
N VAL A 200 14.24 41.47 -29.56
CA VAL A 200 14.79 40.55 -30.58
C VAL A 200 15.41 41.31 -31.75
N CYS A 201 14.68 42.27 -32.34
CA CYS A 201 15.15 43.04 -33.50
C CYS A 201 15.61 44.46 -33.16
N PHE A 202 15.43 44.91 -31.91
CA PHE A 202 15.77 46.26 -31.43
C PHE A 202 15.02 47.42 -32.11
N ASP A 203 14.05 47.13 -32.99
CA ASP A 203 13.18 48.14 -33.58
C ASP A 203 12.14 48.66 -32.58
N ILE A 204 11.73 49.92 -32.76
CA ILE A 204 10.61 50.53 -32.03
C ILE A 204 9.30 49.82 -32.41
N TYR A 205 8.47 49.53 -31.41
CA TYR A 205 7.14 48.95 -31.67
C TYR A 205 6.29 49.90 -32.51
N ALA A 206 5.64 49.33 -33.53
CA ALA A 206 4.73 50.02 -34.43
C ALA A 206 3.53 49.10 -34.75
N GLU A 207 2.68 49.49 -35.69
CA GLU A 207 1.56 48.65 -36.13
C GLU A 207 2.05 47.39 -36.89
N ASP A 208 1.12 46.51 -37.24
CA ASP A 208 1.34 45.30 -38.04
C ASP A 208 2.31 44.26 -37.43
N GLU A 209 3.40 43.94 -38.14
CA GLU A 209 4.40 42.95 -37.73
C GLU A 209 5.29 43.45 -36.59
N ARG A 210 5.36 44.78 -36.42
CA ARG A 210 6.10 45.42 -35.32
C ARG A 210 5.22 45.64 -34.08
N GLN A 211 4.01 45.09 -34.05
CA GLN A 211 3.11 45.18 -32.90
C GLN A 211 3.70 44.47 -31.69
N LYS A 212 3.73 45.17 -30.55
CA LYS A 212 4.14 44.61 -29.26
C LYS A 212 3.25 43.42 -28.89
N SER A 213 3.85 42.29 -28.58
CA SER A 213 3.13 41.05 -28.24
C SER A 213 3.72 40.37 -27.00
N VAL A 214 2.90 39.57 -26.31
CA VAL A 214 3.29 38.82 -25.10
C VAL A 214 3.12 37.32 -25.31
N ILE A 215 4.04 36.52 -24.77
CA ILE A 215 4.00 35.05 -24.81
C ILE A 215 3.36 34.53 -23.52
N ILE A 216 2.29 33.74 -23.62
CA ILE A 216 1.69 33.02 -22.49
C ILE A 216 2.25 31.59 -22.45
N PRO A 217 2.69 31.07 -21.29
CA PRO A 217 2.48 31.59 -19.94
C PRO A 217 3.60 32.49 -19.39
N CYS A 218 4.71 32.66 -20.10
CA CYS A 218 5.92 33.23 -19.49
C CYS A 218 5.91 34.76 -19.32
N GLY A 219 5.02 35.48 -20.02
CA GLY A 219 4.85 36.93 -19.87
C GLY A 219 5.91 37.80 -20.56
N HIS A 220 6.90 37.21 -21.23
CA HIS A 220 7.93 37.96 -21.96
C HIS A 220 7.38 38.58 -23.25
N GLN A 221 7.95 39.72 -23.65
CA GLN A 221 7.44 40.57 -24.73
C GLN A 221 8.44 40.71 -25.88
N ALA A 222 7.93 40.69 -27.11
CA ALA A 222 8.66 40.93 -28.35
C ALA A 222 7.70 41.36 -29.47
N CYS A 223 8.23 41.74 -30.63
CA CYS A 223 7.41 42.09 -31.80
C CYS A 223 6.68 40.85 -32.37
N PHE A 224 5.47 41.01 -32.90
CA PHE A 224 4.69 39.89 -33.43
C PHE A 224 5.43 39.16 -34.56
N GLY A 225 5.98 39.89 -35.52
CA GLY A 225 6.75 39.32 -36.64
C GLY A 225 7.98 38.53 -36.17
N CYS A 226 8.63 38.99 -35.09
CA CYS A 226 9.76 38.32 -34.47
C CYS A 226 9.35 36.97 -33.90
N LEU A 227 8.21 36.89 -33.21
CA LEU A 227 7.69 35.64 -32.62
C LEU A 227 7.14 34.68 -33.68
N SER A 228 6.47 35.19 -34.71
CA SER A 228 5.95 34.39 -35.81
C SER A 228 7.06 33.76 -36.66
N SER A 229 8.19 34.45 -36.82
CA SER A 229 9.33 33.99 -37.65
C SER A 229 10.26 32.97 -36.97
N LEU A 230 10.06 32.67 -35.68
CA LEU A 230 10.88 31.69 -34.98
C LEU A 230 10.64 30.27 -35.52
N GLN A 231 11.72 29.59 -35.93
CA GLN A 231 11.67 28.19 -36.36
C GLN A 231 11.26 27.24 -35.24
N GLN A 232 11.71 27.50 -34.01
CA GLN A 232 11.30 26.79 -32.80
C GLN A 232 10.48 27.74 -31.94
N LYS A 233 9.28 27.32 -31.54
CA LYS A 233 8.36 28.12 -30.73
C LYS A 233 8.78 28.12 -29.25
N CYS A 234 9.96 28.68 -28.97
CA CYS A 234 10.54 28.83 -27.65
C CYS A 234 10.81 30.30 -27.37
N CYS A 235 10.45 30.78 -26.18
CA CYS A 235 10.64 32.18 -25.80
C CYS A 235 12.11 32.59 -25.87
N PRO A 236 12.49 33.66 -26.59
CA PRO A 236 13.88 34.12 -26.69
C PRO A 236 14.51 34.47 -25.33
N THR A 237 13.70 34.86 -24.34
CA THR A 237 14.17 35.29 -23.02
C THR A 237 14.34 34.15 -22.04
N CYS A 238 13.33 33.27 -21.89
CA CYS A 238 13.33 32.22 -20.87
C CYS A 238 13.32 30.79 -21.42
N ARG A 239 13.28 30.62 -22.75
CA ARG A 239 13.22 29.33 -23.46
C ARG A 239 11.99 28.47 -23.16
N ALA A 240 10.97 29.02 -22.50
CA ALA A 240 9.69 28.33 -22.35
C ALA A 240 9.05 28.08 -23.73
N GLU A 241 8.61 26.86 -23.97
CA GLU A 241 7.87 26.48 -25.17
C GLU A 241 6.51 27.20 -25.22
N PHE A 242 6.08 27.58 -26.41
CA PHE A 242 4.78 28.20 -26.69
C PHE A 242 4.24 27.76 -28.04
N THR A 243 3.00 28.12 -28.34
CA THR A 243 2.36 27.90 -29.65
C THR A 243 1.83 29.23 -30.18
N ASP A 244 1.56 29.35 -31.48
CA ASP A 244 1.16 30.63 -32.08
C ASP A 244 -0.15 31.20 -31.49
N ASP A 245 -1.04 30.34 -31.00
CA ASP A 245 -2.26 30.73 -30.28
C ASP A 245 -2.00 31.30 -28.86
N LYS A 246 -0.75 31.23 -28.39
CA LYS A 246 -0.31 31.79 -27.10
C LYS A 246 0.45 33.11 -27.24
N VAL A 247 0.49 33.69 -28.44
CA VAL A 247 1.06 35.01 -28.71
C VAL A 247 -0.06 36.04 -28.79
N PHE A 248 -0.13 36.96 -27.82
CA PHE A 248 -1.18 37.98 -27.76
C PHE A 248 -0.62 39.35 -28.11
N LYS A 249 -1.21 40.01 -29.11
CA LYS A 249 -0.90 41.41 -29.47
C LYS A 249 -1.42 42.34 -28.38
N LEU A 250 -0.55 43.22 -27.88
CA LEU A 250 -0.87 44.26 -26.91
C LEU A 250 -1.25 45.53 -27.67
N TYR A 251 -2.43 46.07 -27.42
CA TYR A 251 -2.85 47.37 -27.97
C TYR A 251 -2.64 48.45 -26.92
N PRO A 252 -2.06 49.61 -27.27
CA PRO A 252 -1.94 50.71 -26.34
C PRO A 252 -3.33 51.10 -25.84
N SER A 253 -3.48 51.25 -24.53
CA SER A 253 -4.71 51.76 -23.92
C SER A 253 -4.90 53.21 -24.38
N THR A 254 -5.87 53.44 -25.26
CA THR A 254 -6.36 54.78 -25.56
C THR A 254 -6.90 55.37 -24.27
N GLN A 255 -6.11 56.23 -23.62
CA GLN A 255 -6.60 57.11 -22.57
C GLN A 255 -7.52 58.13 -23.25
N ASN A 256 -8.82 57.96 -23.06
CA ASN A 256 -9.80 59.02 -23.30
C ASN A 256 -9.75 60.03 -22.15
#